data_AF-A0A6P9CJJ0-F1
#
_entry.id   AF-A0A6P9CJJ0-F1
#
_cell.length_a   1.000
_cell.length_b   1.000
_cell.length_c   1.000
_cell.angle_alpha   90.00
_cell.angle_beta   90.00
_cell.angle_gamma   90.00
#
_symmetry.space_group_name_H-M   'P 1'
#
loop_
_entity.id
_entity.type
_entity.pdbx_description
1 polymer ?
#
loop_
_entity_poly.entity_id
_entity_poly.type
_entity_poly.pdbx_seq_one_letter_code
_entity_poly.pdbx_strand_id
1 'polypeptide(L)'
;MGIAGKLSDVPVFDSGVREALAFTMQQYNQRRRQSSNVFKVLNVLKVQSQLETRDEYDFMVQVVETECQKWAAQRMDFETIQNCQQLPGNQIQTCYFKVILRSPANLAVTACSSSGLPKDLFNSG
;
A
#
# COMPACT_ATOMS: atom_id res chain seq x y z
N MET A 1 13.29 -12.83 -21.50
CA MET A 1 12.57 -11.60 -21.87
C MET A 1 11.10 -11.87 -21.67
N GLY A 2 10.52 -11.43 -20.54
CA GLY A 2 9.08 -11.52 -20.30
C GLY A 2 8.44 -10.21 -20.74
N ILE A 3 7.42 -10.29 -21.59
CA ILE A 3 6.58 -9.14 -21.90
C ILE A 3 5.90 -8.80 -20.57
N ALA A 4 6.17 -7.61 -20.01
CA ALA A 4 5.43 -7.15 -18.85
C ALA A 4 3.95 -7.11 -19.26
N GLY A 5 3.13 -7.94 -18.60
CA GLY A 5 1.71 -8.00 -18.91
C GLY A 5 1.08 -6.62 -18.74
N LYS A 6 0.20 -6.22 -19.64
CA LYS A 6 -0.47 -4.92 -19.57
C LYS A 6 -1.25 -4.83 -18.24
N LEU A 7 -0.92 -3.83 -17.43
CA LEU A 7 -1.65 -3.53 -16.20
C LEU A 7 -3.07 -3.05 -16.52
N SER A 8 -4.05 -3.54 -15.77
CA SER A 8 -5.46 -3.17 -15.91
C SER A 8 -6.07 -2.89 -14.54
N ASP A 9 -7.07 -2.00 -14.50
CA ASP A 9 -7.76 -1.66 -13.25
C ASP A 9 -8.47 -2.92 -12.72
N VAL A 10 -8.33 -3.17 -11.41
CA VAL A 10 -8.96 -4.31 -10.74
C VAL A 10 -9.84 -3.88 -9.57
N PRO A 11 -10.89 -4.64 -9.21
CA PRO A 11 -11.76 -4.27 -8.10
C PRO A 11 -11.04 -4.36 -6.74
N VAL A 12 -11.28 -3.40 -5.86
CA VAL A 12 -10.64 -3.34 -4.51
C VAL A 12 -11.03 -4.53 -3.62
N PHE A 13 -12.20 -5.12 -3.87
CA PHE A 13 -12.71 -6.27 -3.12
C PHE A 13 -12.15 -7.62 -3.59
N ASP A 14 -11.30 -7.64 -4.63
CA ASP A 14 -10.61 -8.85 -5.06
C ASP A 14 -9.68 -9.37 -3.94
N SER A 15 -9.66 -10.69 -3.72
CA SER A 15 -8.90 -11.28 -2.62
C SER A 15 -7.38 -11.07 -2.79
N GLY A 16 -6.87 -11.11 -4.02
CA GLY A 16 -5.45 -10.86 -4.30
C GLY A 16 -5.07 -9.41 -4.03
N VAL A 17 -5.97 -8.47 -4.32
CA VAL A 17 -5.80 -7.05 -3.97
C VAL A 17 -5.72 -6.86 -2.46
N ARG A 18 -6.59 -7.53 -1.68
CA ARG A 18 -6.57 -7.44 -0.20
C ARG A 18 -5.29 -8.01 0.40
N GLU A 19 -4.82 -9.14 -0.11
CA GLU A 19 -3.55 -9.75 0.29
C GLU A 19 -2.36 -8.83 -0.03
N ALA A 20 -2.29 -8.32 -1.26
CA ALA A 20 -1.23 -7.42 -1.68
C ALA A 20 -1.22 -6.12 -0.87
N LEU A 21 -2.39 -5.57 -0.55
CA LEU A 21 -2.51 -4.37 0.28
C LEU A 21 -2.09 -4.64 1.73
N ALA A 22 -2.44 -5.81 2.29
CA ALA A 22 -2.00 -6.22 3.62
C ALA A 22 -0.47 -6.33 3.70
N PHE A 23 0.15 -7.03 2.75
CA PHE A 23 1.61 -7.14 2.63
C PHE A 23 2.26 -5.76 2.50
N THR A 24 1.70 -4.89 1.64
CA THR A 24 2.18 -3.52 1.43
C THR A 24 2.24 -2.74 2.73
N MET A 25 1.15 -2.71 3.48
CA MET A 25 1.08 -1.93 4.72
C MET A 25 1.95 -2.50 5.81
N GLN A 26 2.09 -3.82 5.90
CA GLN A 26 3.02 -4.45 6.83
C GLN A 26 4.46 -4.03 6.55
N GLN A 27 4.92 -4.17 5.30
CA GLN A 27 6.27 -3.81 4.89
C GLN A 27 6.53 -2.30 5.01
N TYR A 28 5.57 -1.46 4.60
CA TYR A 28 5.68 -0.02 4.71
C TYR A 28 5.85 0.43 6.18
N ASN A 29 5.03 -0.11 7.09
CA ASN A 29 5.14 0.18 8.52
C ASN A 29 6.47 -0.28 9.11
N GLN A 30 6.95 -1.47 8.74
CA GLN A 30 8.24 -2.01 9.19
C GLN A 30 9.43 -1.15 8.70
N ARG A 31 9.39 -0.68 7.46
CA ARG A 31 10.49 0.10 6.86
C ARG A 31 10.54 1.55 7.34
N ARG A 32 9.42 2.14 7.77
CA ARG A 32 9.33 3.57 8.11
C ARG A 32 9.89 3.89 9.51
N ARG A 33 11.22 3.87 9.66
CA ARG A 33 11.92 4.03 10.96
C ARG A 33 11.66 5.35 11.70
N GLN A 34 11.26 6.41 11.00
CA GLN A 34 11.10 7.75 11.59
C GLN A 34 9.79 7.95 12.38
N SER A 35 8.87 6.99 12.36
CA SER A 35 7.63 7.04 13.13
C SER A 35 7.56 5.84 14.08
N SER A 36 7.15 6.12 15.32
CA SER A 36 6.87 5.13 16.36
C SER A 36 5.46 4.54 16.27
N ASN A 37 4.60 5.06 15.39
CA ASN A 37 3.21 4.65 15.23
C ASN A 37 2.97 3.95 13.89
N VAL A 38 1.92 3.14 13.81
CA VAL A 38 1.52 2.51 12.53
C VAL A 38 0.69 3.45 11.68
N PHE A 39 0.82 3.26 10.38
CA PHE A 39 -0.01 3.85 9.34
C PHE A 39 -1.07 2.84 8.91
N LYS A 40 -2.29 3.34 8.69
CA LYS A 40 -3.38 2.58 8.10
C LYS A 40 -3.79 3.14 6.74
N VAL A 41 -4.57 2.37 5.99
CA VAL A 41 -5.14 2.82 4.72
C VAL A 41 -6.46 3.52 5.04
N LEU A 42 -6.63 4.73 4.52
CA LEU A 42 -7.92 5.41 4.55
C LEU A 42 -8.75 5.06 3.33
N ASN A 43 -8.14 5.20 2.15
CA ASN A 43 -8.80 4.97 0.87
C ASN A 43 -7.84 4.29 -0.10
N VAL A 44 -8.35 3.32 -0.85
CA VAL A 44 -7.70 2.84 -2.08
C VAL A 44 -8.25 3.68 -3.22
N LEU A 45 -7.41 4.56 -3.79
CA LEU A 45 -7.81 5.46 -4.86
C LEU A 45 -7.79 4.75 -6.22
N LYS A 46 -6.77 3.92 -6.44
CA LYS A 46 -6.62 3.14 -7.66
C LYS A 46 -5.79 1.89 -7.40
N VAL A 47 -6.14 0.80 -8.06
CA VAL A 47 -5.33 -0.41 -8.11
C VAL A 47 -5.30 -0.98 -9.52
N GLN A 48 -4.10 -1.31 -9.97
CA GLN A 48 -3.87 -1.99 -11.24
C GLN A 48 -3.11 -3.28 -11.01
N SER A 49 -3.40 -4.30 -11.81
CA SER A 49 -2.69 -5.58 -11.76
C SER A 49 -2.55 -6.20 -13.16
N GLN A 50 -1.58 -7.09 -13.32
CA GLN A 50 -1.47 -7.93 -14.52
C GLN A 50 -2.59 -8.96 -14.49
N LEU A 51 -3.48 -8.95 -15.49
CA LEU A 51 -4.67 -9.83 -15.49
C LEU A 51 -4.32 -11.33 -15.52
N GLU A 52 -3.22 -11.69 -16.18
CA GLU A 52 -2.83 -13.08 -16.41
C GLU A 52 -2.22 -13.74 -15.17
N THR A 53 -1.29 -13.05 -14.52
CA THR A 53 -0.51 -13.61 -13.40
C THR A 53 -1.01 -13.13 -12.05
N ARG A 54 -1.57 -11.91 -11.97
CA ARG A 54 -1.95 -11.23 -10.72
C ARG A 54 -0.86 -11.25 -9.64
N ASP A 55 0.39 -11.31 -10.08
CA ASP A 55 1.56 -11.32 -9.21
C ASP A 55 2.04 -9.90 -8.90
N GLU A 56 1.63 -8.91 -9.70
CA GLU A 56 2.06 -7.52 -9.61
C GLU A 56 0.85 -6.61 -9.37
N TYR A 57 0.97 -5.69 -8.41
CA TYR A 57 -0.04 -4.71 -8.07
C TYR A 57 0.58 -3.33 -7.93
N ASP A 58 -0.03 -2.37 -8.62
CA ASP A 58 0.27 -0.96 -8.48
C ASP A 58 -0.89 -0.31 -7.72
N PHE A 59 -0.58 0.29 -6.57
CA PHE A 59 -1.52 0.88 -5.65
C PHE A 59 -1.31 2.38 -5.55
N MET A 60 -2.39 3.15 -5.66
CA MET A 60 -2.46 4.54 -5.22
C MET A 60 -3.42 4.59 -4.04
N VAL A 61 -2.88 4.87 -2.86
CA VAL A 61 -3.65 4.81 -1.60
C VAL A 61 -3.43 6.06 -0.78
N GLN A 62 -4.45 6.43 -0.01
CA GLN A 62 -4.30 7.39 1.07
C GLN A 62 -3.97 6.64 2.35
N VAL A 63 -2.91 7.06 3.03
CA VAL A 63 -2.49 6.53 4.32
C VAL A 63 -2.47 7.65 5.36
N VAL A 64 -2.70 7.26 6.61
CA VAL A 64 -2.61 8.17 7.77
C VAL A 64 -1.95 7.45 8.92
N GLU A 65 -1.16 8.17 9.70
CA GLU A 65 -0.63 7.64 10.96
C GLU A 65 -1.73 7.53 12.01
N THR A 66 -1.58 6.54 12.87
CA THR A 66 -2.55 6.19 13.90
C THR A 66 -1.95 6.40 15.29
N GLU A 67 -2.75 6.19 16.32
CA GLU A 67 -2.29 6.21 17.72
C GLU A 67 -1.63 4.89 18.15
N CYS A 68 -1.79 3.83 17.37
CA CYS A 68 -1.21 2.52 17.67
C CYS A 68 0.31 2.54 17.49
N GLN A 69 1.04 2.12 18.53
CA GLN A 69 2.50 2.09 18.50
C GLN A 69 3.04 0.82 17.81
N LYS A 70 4.13 0.98 17.03
CA LYS A 70 4.73 -0.10 16.22
C LYS A 70 5.20 -1.30 17.03
N TRP A 71 5.70 -1.10 18.24
CA TRP A 71 6.20 -2.20 19.08
C TRP A 71 5.06 -3.12 19.53
N ALA A 72 3.85 -2.59 19.73
CA ALA A 72 2.64 -3.38 19.92
C ALA A 72 2.15 -3.97 18.58
N ALA A 73 2.36 -3.24 17.48
CA ALA A 73 1.88 -3.60 16.15
C ALA A 73 2.74 -4.58 15.35
N GLN A 74 3.95 -4.93 15.79
CA GLN A 74 4.76 -5.98 15.15
C GLN A 74 4.05 -7.35 15.10
N ARG A 75 3.01 -7.53 15.92
CA ARG A 75 2.14 -8.71 15.93
C ARG A 75 0.73 -8.45 15.40
N MET A 76 0.43 -7.22 14.98
CA MET A 76 -0.89 -6.85 14.48
C MET A 76 -0.99 -7.23 13.00
N ASP A 77 -2.08 -7.91 12.66
CA ASP A 77 -2.46 -8.12 11.28
C ASP A 77 -3.02 -6.83 10.64
N PHE A 78 -3.26 -6.90 9.33
CA PHE A 78 -3.77 -5.76 8.57
C PHE A 78 -5.11 -5.24 9.11
N GLU A 79 -6.01 -6.13 9.51
CA GLU A 79 -7.35 -5.78 10.01
C GLU A 79 -7.26 -5.04 11.34
N THR A 80 -6.41 -5.51 12.25
CA THR A 80 -6.14 -4.84 13.53
C THR A 80 -5.56 -3.45 13.32
N ILE A 81 -4.65 -3.28 12.35
CA ILE A 81 -4.11 -1.95 11.99
C ILE A 81 -5.20 -1.02 11.45
N GLN A 82 -6.17 -1.52 10.67
CA GLN A 82 -7.26 -0.68 10.17
C GLN A 82 -8.17 -0.15 11.29
N ASN A 83 -8.29 -0.90 12.39
CA ASN A 83 -9.08 -0.52 13.56
C ASN A 83 -8.40 0.52 14.47
N CYS A 84 -7.11 0.79 14.27
CA CYS A 84 -6.41 1.82 15.03
C CYS A 84 -6.99 3.22 14.77
N GLN A 85 -7.17 4.00 15.83
CA GLN A 85 -7.66 5.37 15.72
C GLN A 85 -6.63 6.27 15.02
N GLN A 86 -7.12 7.19 14.20
CA GLN A 86 -6.25 8.13 13.48
C GLN A 86 -5.64 9.12 14.46
N LEU A 87 -4.37 9.46 14.28
CA LEU A 87 -3.73 10.48 15.11
C LEU A 87 -4.32 11.86 14.79
N PRO A 88 -4.90 12.59 15.78
CA PRO A 88 -5.52 13.88 15.53
C PRO A 88 -4.54 14.90 14.95
N GLY A 89 -4.97 15.64 13.93
CA GLY A 89 -4.16 16.71 13.31
C GLY A 89 -3.05 16.21 12.38
N ASN A 90 -2.95 14.90 12.12
CA ASN A 90 -1.95 14.39 11.20
C ASN A 90 -2.36 14.55 9.73
N GLN A 91 -1.37 14.63 8.84
CA GLN A 91 -1.58 14.79 7.40
C GLN A 91 -1.83 13.45 6.72
N ILE A 92 -2.91 13.39 5.93
CA ILE A 92 -3.15 12.31 4.99
C ILE A 92 -2.07 12.37 3.91
N GLN A 93 -1.41 11.24 3.66
CA GLN A 93 -0.43 11.10 2.58
C GLN A 93 -1.02 10.23 1.48
N THR A 94 -0.88 10.66 0.24
CA THR A 94 -1.13 9.81 -0.92
C THR A 94 0.18 9.12 -1.28
N CYS A 95 0.17 7.79 -1.30
CA CYS A 95 1.33 6.97 -1.60
C CYS A 95 1.08 6.10 -2.83
N TYR A 96 2.14 5.91 -3.61
CA TYR A 96 2.21 4.95 -4.70
C TYR A 96 3.09 3.78 -4.30
N PHE A 97 2.53 2.58 -4.36
CA PHE A 97 3.23 1.34 -4.06
C PHE A 97 3.19 0.43 -5.27
N LYS A 98 4.33 -0.20 -5.55
CA LYS A 98 4.45 -1.31 -6.49
C LYS A 98 4.80 -2.57 -5.72
N VAL A 99 4.00 -3.60 -5.88
CA VAL A 99 4.06 -4.84 -5.10
C VAL A 99 4.17 -6.01 -6.04
N ILE A 100 5.11 -6.90 -5.76
CA ILE A 100 5.23 -8.18 -6.46
C ILE A 100 5.09 -9.28 -5.41
N LEU A 101 4.03 -10.08 -5.46
CA LEU A 101 3.77 -11.16 -4.51
C LEU A 101 4.48 -12.48 -4.85
N ARG A 102 5.01 -12.60 -6.09
CA ARG A 102 5.78 -13.78 -6.51
C ARG A 102 7.04 -13.94 -5.65
N SER A 103 7.33 -15.17 -5.22
CA SER A 103 8.48 -15.46 -4.35
C SER A 103 9.84 -15.15 -5.02
N PRO A 104 10.73 -14.37 -4.36
CA PRO A 104 10.50 -13.69 -3.08
C PRO A 104 9.60 -12.45 -3.24
N ALA A 105 8.60 -12.30 -2.37
CA ALA A 105 7.72 -11.15 -2.41
C ALA A 105 8.49 -9.84 -2.17
N ASN A 106 8.18 -8.81 -2.94
CA ASN A 106 8.88 -7.53 -2.94
C ASN A 106 7.90 -6.37 -2.88
N LEU A 107 8.22 -5.38 -2.05
CA LEU A 107 7.56 -4.07 -2.02
C LEU A 107 8.55 -2.99 -2.50
N ALA A 108 8.12 -2.16 -3.43
CA ALA A 108 8.74 -0.89 -3.77
C ALA A 108 7.78 0.26 -3.38
N VAL A 109 8.27 1.20 -2.58
CA VAL A 109 7.59 2.46 -2.32
C VAL A 109 8.13 3.46 -3.33
N THR A 110 7.34 3.79 -4.35
CA THR A 110 7.83 4.67 -5.43
C THR A 110 7.75 6.13 -5.01
N ALA A 111 6.65 6.55 -4.37
CA ALA A 111 6.46 7.92 -3.92
C ALA A 111 5.40 8.03 -2.81
N CYS A 112 5.54 9.02 -1.92
CA CYS A 112 4.51 9.44 -0.97
C CYS A 112 4.52 10.97 -0.88
N SER A 113 3.34 11.59 -0.85
CA SER A 113 3.20 13.04 -0.76
C SER A 113 1.95 13.43 0.03
N SER A 114 2.04 14.46 0.86
CA SER A 114 0.89 15.08 1.54
C SER A 114 0.18 16.13 0.69
N SER A 115 0.79 16.62 -0.39
CA SER A 115 0.20 17.58 -1.33
C SER A 115 -0.41 16.93 -2.58
N GLY A 116 -0.42 15.59 -2.64
CA GLY A 116 -0.85 14.80 -3.79
C GLY A 116 0.33 14.34 -4.67
N LEU A 117 0.09 13.30 -5.46
CA LEU A 117 1.07 12.73 -6.39
C LEU A 117 0.76 13.16 -7.84
N PRO A 118 1.79 13.34 -8.69
CA PRO A 118 1.61 13.51 -10.13
C PRO A 118 0.74 12.38 -10.73
N LYS A 119 -0.21 12.75 -11.60
CA LYS A 119 -1.19 11.81 -12.18
C LYS A 119 -0.56 10.81 -13.15
N ASP A 120 0.61 11.14 -13.69
CA ASP A 120 1.40 10.35 -14.64
C ASP A 120 2.12 9.15 -13.99
N LEU A 121 2.27 9.12 -12.66
CA LEU A 121 2.83 7.98 -11.94
C LEU A 121 2.08 6.66 -12.19
N PHE A 122 0.79 6.73 -12.54
CA PHE A 122 -0.07 5.56 -12.78
C PHE A 122 -0.22 5.20 -14.27
N ASN A 123 0.40 5.96 -15.19
CA ASN A 123 0.19 5.81 -16.63
C ASN A 123 1.45 5.41 -17.41
N SER A 124 2.55 5.07 -16.72
CA SER A 124 3.83 4.70 -17.36
C SER A 124 3.91 3.24 -17.82
N GLY A 125 2.76 2.61 -18.11
CA GLY A 125 2.66 1.25 -18.63
C GLY A 125 2.81 1.18 -20.14
#